data_AF-G7L5D4-F1
#
_entry.id   AF-G7L5D4-F1
#
_cell.length_a   1.000
_cell.length_b   1.000
_cell.length_c   1.000
_cell.angle_alpha   90.00
_cell.angle_beta   90.00
_cell.angle_gamma   90.00
#
_symmetry.space_group_name_H-M   'P 1'
#
loop_
_entity.id
_entity.type
_entity.pdbx_description
1 polymer ?
#
loop_
_entity_poly.entity_id
_entity_poly.type
_entity_poly.pdbx_seq_one_letter_code
_entity_poly.pdbx_strand_id
1 'polypeptide(L)'
;MSSQHSIPTVDRVSVLPDSVICHILSFLPTKESAATSILSKRWNPLWLSVLTLDFDDQNFTEFSTFRHFVYSVIALRNITLQTIQSFRLKCGNSSGFNPHDVKRFIHAIFQRGIQNLNLEMSPFKLGFKLPHCVFSCSNLTALKLKGLAIDYSCDFNFPLLKTLHLYTISFGRDRDCFLRLLKGCPILEDLETKDLLLHSSNSTGMYVSLFNVYFIQKYELSTFLNLTHMKIVFELTHNWPGKWKWLTKVLQHCPKLQNLTIHEGSSDRNKIEDVDWMDTPIVPECFSSQLKTCSLIGYKGMNCDFQFAKYILKNAKVLQTMTINASPVDINIKHQILIKLTLCPRGSTTCKISFD
;
A
#
# COMPACT_ATOMS: atom_id res chain seq x y z
N MET A 1 -56.50 -24.93 24.40
CA MET A 1 -55.10 -25.17 24.80
C MET A 1 -54.28 -25.26 23.52
N SER A 2 -53.54 -24.20 23.18
CA SER A 2 -52.64 -24.17 22.02
C SER A 2 -51.22 -23.98 22.54
N SER A 3 -50.45 -25.07 22.51
CA SER A 3 -49.04 -25.13 22.87
C SER A 3 -48.20 -24.41 21.81
N GLN A 4 -47.61 -23.28 22.19
CA GLN A 4 -46.57 -22.62 21.38
C GLN A 4 -45.28 -23.44 21.45
N HIS A 5 -44.88 -24.03 20.33
CA HIS A 5 -43.52 -24.55 20.16
C HIS A 5 -42.56 -23.38 19.98
N SER A 6 -41.79 -23.05 21.02
CA SER A 6 -40.62 -22.20 20.90
C SER A 6 -39.51 -23.00 20.19
N ILE A 7 -39.06 -22.50 19.03
CA ILE A 7 -37.87 -23.02 18.36
C ILE A 7 -36.68 -22.75 19.28
N PRO A 8 -35.88 -23.76 19.68
CA PRO A 8 -34.69 -23.51 20.49
C PRO A 8 -33.73 -22.65 19.66
N THR A 9 -33.39 -21.47 20.14
CA THR A 9 -32.29 -20.67 19.58
C THR A 9 -31.00 -21.42 19.86
N VAL A 10 -30.58 -22.28 18.93
CA VAL A 10 -29.31 -23.02 19.04
C VAL A 10 -28.19 -21.99 19.02
N ASP A 11 -27.42 -21.92 20.12
CA ASP A 11 -26.21 -21.12 20.19
C ASP A 11 -25.11 -21.80 19.36
N ARG A 12 -25.09 -21.47 18.06
CA ARG A 12 -24.14 -22.04 17.10
C ARG A 12 -22.72 -21.51 17.32
N VAL A 13 -22.57 -20.36 17.97
CA VAL A 13 -21.27 -19.71 18.19
C VAL A 13 -20.52 -20.43 19.30
N SER A 14 -21.21 -20.86 20.37
CA SER A 14 -20.61 -21.66 21.44
C SER A 14 -20.14 -23.05 20.99
N VAL A 15 -20.61 -23.57 19.86
CA VAL A 15 -20.22 -24.88 19.33
C VAL A 15 -18.95 -24.81 18.45
N LEU A 16 -18.54 -23.63 18.02
CA LEU A 16 -17.35 -23.47 17.15
C LEU A 16 -16.07 -23.93 17.87
N PRO A 17 -15.10 -24.56 17.17
CA PRO A 17 -13.78 -24.85 17.74
C PRO A 17 -13.01 -23.58 18.11
N ASP A 18 -12.13 -23.68 19.11
CA ASP A 18 -11.30 -22.56 19.58
C ASP A 18 -10.46 -21.93 18.45
N SER A 19 -9.95 -22.76 17.54
CA SER A 19 -9.19 -22.30 16.37
C SER A 19 -10.03 -21.41 15.44
N VAL A 20 -11.31 -21.74 15.25
CA VAL A 20 -12.24 -20.94 14.43
C VAL A 20 -12.59 -19.64 15.14
N ILE A 21 -12.80 -19.67 16.46
CA ILE A 21 -13.04 -18.45 17.26
C ILE A 21 -11.82 -17.54 17.18
N CYS A 22 -10.60 -18.05 17.39
CA CYS A 22 -9.36 -17.28 17.25
C CYS A 22 -9.21 -16.68 15.84
N HIS A 23 -9.59 -17.42 14.80
CA HIS A 23 -9.58 -16.93 13.43
C HIS A 23 -10.59 -15.79 13.23
N ILE A 24 -11.82 -15.92 13.73
CA ILE A 24 -12.83 -14.84 13.70
C ILE A 24 -12.31 -13.61 14.44
N LEU A 25 -11.78 -13.79 15.64
CA LEU A 25 -11.22 -12.73 16.46
C LEU A 25 -10.02 -12.03 15.79
N SER A 26 -9.27 -12.72 14.92
CA SER A 26 -8.14 -12.14 14.18
C SER A 26 -8.52 -11.10 13.13
N PHE A 27 -9.81 -11.01 12.78
CA PHE A 27 -10.36 -9.97 11.91
C PHE A 27 -10.85 -8.74 12.67
N LEU A 28 -10.90 -8.80 14.01
CA LEU A 28 -11.35 -7.69 14.85
C LEU A 28 -10.17 -6.87 15.37
N PRO A 29 -10.34 -5.55 15.56
CA PRO A 29 -9.44 -4.74 16.36
C PRO A 29 -9.18 -5.38 17.72
N THR A 30 -7.96 -5.27 18.25
CA THR A 30 -7.56 -5.92 19.52
C THR A 30 -8.47 -5.52 20.68
N LYS A 31 -8.94 -4.27 20.69
CA LYS A 31 -9.88 -3.75 21.70
C LYS A 31 -11.21 -4.50 21.66
N GLU A 32 -11.76 -4.71 20.46
CA GLU A 32 -13.02 -5.44 20.26
C GLU A 32 -12.84 -6.92 20.56
N SER A 33 -11.74 -7.51 20.10
CA SER A 33 -11.35 -8.88 20.43
C SER A 33 -11.28 -9.10 21.94
N ALA A 34 -10.62 -8.22 22.68
CA ALA A 34 -10.58 -8.27 24.14
C ALA A 34 -11.97 -8.06 24.77
N ALA A 35 -12.82 -7.19 24.22
CA ALA A 35 -14.18 -6.97 24.71
C ALA A 35 -15.05 -8.23 24.61
N THR A 36 -14.81 -9.11 23.62
CA THR A 36 -15.53 -10.39 23.51
C THR A 36 -15.30 -11.33 24.70
N SER A 37 -14.29 -11.09 25.54
CA SER A 37 -14.03 -11.87 26.76
C SER A 37 -15.20 -11.84 27.76
N ILE A 38 -16.10 -10.85 27.67
CA ILE A 38 -17.30 -10.75 28.52
C ILE A 38 -18.41 -11.73 28.09
N LEU A 39 -18.36 -12.26 26.85
CA LEU A 39 -19.40 -13.12 26.30
C LEU A 39 -19.44 -14.47 27.03
N SER A 40 -18.28 -15.03 27.37
CA SER A 40 -18.18 -16.21 28.24
C SER A 40 -16.75 -16.42 28.74
N LYS A 41 -16.61 -17.24 29.79
CA LYS A 41 -15.30 -17.64 30.35
C LYS A 41 -14.36 -18.27 29.31
N ARG A 42 -14.92 -18.92 28.28
CA ARG A 42 -14.16 -19.57 27.20
C ARG A 42 -13.45 -18.57 26.30
N TRP A 43 -14.01 -17.38 26.08
CA TRP A 43 -13.45 -16.39 25.14
C TRP A 43 -12.28 -15.61 25.73
N ASN A 44 -12.20 -15.52 27.06
CA ASN A 44 -11.14 -14.80 27.76
C ASN A 44 -9.71 -15.31 27.43
N PRO A 45 -9.39 -16.61 27.46
CA PRO A 45 -8.06 -17.07 27.03
C PRO A 45 -7.85 -17.01 25.50
N LEU A 46 -8.93 -17.02 24.70
CA LEU A 46 -8.83 -17.14 23.24
C LEU A 46 -8.37 -15.84 22.58
N TRP A 47 -8.85 -14.68 23.03
CA TRP A 47 -8.41 -13.40 22.45
C TRP A 47 -6.91 -13.15 22.69
N LEU A 48 -6.34 -13.69 23.77
CA LEU A 48 -4.89 -13.65 24.02
C LEU A 48 -4.09 -14.52 23.04
N SER A 49 -4.73 -15.56 22.47
CA SER A 49 -4.12 -16.49 21.51
C SER A 49 -4.16 -16.02 20.05
N VAL A 50 -4.81 -14.88 19.78
CA VAL A 50 -4.90 -14.30 18.42
C VAL A 50 -3.54 -13.76 18.00
N LEU A 51 -2.93 -14.25 16.91
CA LEU A 51 -1.58 -13.84 16.50
C LEU A 51 -1.50 -12.48 15.77
N THR A 52 -2.66 -11.87 15.51
CA THR A 52 -2.80 -10.54 14.91
C THR A 52 -3.14 -9.52 15.97
N LEU A 53 -2.32 -8.49 16.11
CA LEU A 53 -2.61 -7.33 16.93
C LEU A 53 -2.95 -6.15 16.03
N ASP A 54 -4.11 -5.55 16.27
CA ASP A 54 -4.59 -4.35 15.59
C ASP A 54 -4.97 -3.27 16.62
N PHE A 55 -4.25 -2.16 16.58
CA PHE A 55 -4.40 -1.03 17.50
C PHE A 55 -4.70 0.24 16.71
N ASP A 56 -5.71 0.99 17.16
CA ASP A 56 -6.12 2.27 16.58
C ASP A 56 -6.38 3.29 17.69
N ASP A 57 -5.68 4.42 17.63
CA ASP A 57 -5.78 5.51 18.60
C ASP A 57 -6.98 6.43 18.37
N GLN A 58 -7.69 6.32 17.24
CA GLN A 58 -8.82 7.22 16.91
C GLN A 58 -9.92 7.24 17.97
N ASN A 59 -10.15 6.10 18.64
CA ASN A 59 -11.16 5.97 19.69
C ASN A 59 -10.66 6.36 21.10
N PHE A 60 -9.49 6.99 21.20
CA PHE A 60 -8.88 7.42 22.46
C PHE A 60 -8.67 8.93 22.45
N THR A 61 -9.19 9.61 23.47
CA THR A 61 -9.02 11.07 23.66
C THR A 61 -7.56 11.41 24.00
N GLU A 62 -6.97 10.64 24.90
CA GLU A 62 -5.58 10.80 25.36
C GLU A 62 -4.70 9.62 24.95
N PHE A 63 -3.52 9.92 24.41
CA PHE A 63 -2.52 8.93 24.07
C PHE A 63 -2.03 8.15 25.31
N SER A 64 -2.09 8.74 26.50
CA SER A 64 -1.78 8.10 27.78
C SER A 64 -2.60 6.80 27.96
N THR A 65 -3.91 6.89 27.74
CA THR A 65 -4.87 5.79 27.89
C THR A 65 -4.65 4.72 26.82
N PHE A 66 -4.45 5.14 25.58
CA PHE A 66 -4.09 4.24 24.48
C PHE A 66 -2.80 3.48 24.77
N ARG A 67 -1.77 4.18 25.24
CA ARG A 67 -0.49 3.61 25.63
C ARG A 67 -0.63 2.58 26.74
N HIS A 68 -1.42 2.89 27.77
CA HIS A 68 -1.71 1.94 28.84
C HIS A 68 -2.38 0.67 28.29
N PHE A 69 -3.37 0.81 27.43
CA PHE A 69 -4.03 -0.32 26.77
C PHE A 69 -3.04 -1.19 25.99
N VAL A 70 -2.21 -0.60 25.12
CA VAL A 70 -1.22 -1.33 24.32
C VAL A 70 -0.24 -2.08 25.21
N TYR A 71 0.33 -1.42 26.23
CA TYR A 71 1.26 -2.09 27.15
C TYR A 71 0.59 -3.20 27.95
N SER A 72 -0.66 -3.01 28.42
CA SER A 72 -1.41 -4.06 29.11
C SER A 72 -1.58 -5.30 28.23
N VAL A 73 -1.95 -5.13 26.96
CA VAL A 73 -2.08 -6.25 26.02
C VAL A 73 -0.74 -6.96 25.78
N ILE A 74 0.34 -6.20 25.52
CA ILE A 74 1.68 -6.76 25.31
C ILE A 74 2.16 -7.53 26.55
N ALA A 75 1.90 -6.99 27.75
CA ALA A 75 2.27 -7.60 29.02
C ALA A 75 1.49 -8.89 29.30
N LEU A 76 0.17 -8.90 29.08
CA LEU A 76 -0.65 -10.11 29.22
C LEU A 76 -0.18 -11.24 28.29
N ARG A 77 0.33 -10.89 27.12
CA ARG A 77 0.87 -11.84 26.12
C ARG A 77 2.35 -12.17 26.32
N ASN A 78 3.09 -11.47 27.19
CA ASN A 78 4.45 -11.88 27.53
C ASN A 78 4.45 -13.22 28.29
N ILE A 79 3.37 -13.51 29.01
CA ILE A 79 3.23 -14.73 29.82
C ILE A 79 3.13 -15.99 28.95
N THR A 80 2.58 -15.88 27.74
CA THR A 80 2.29 -17.03 26.87
C THR A 80 3.38 -17.34 25.83
N LEU A 81 4.44 -16.51 25.73
CA LEU A 81 5.53 -16.62 24.73
C LEU A 81 5.09 -16.81 23.27
N GLN A 82 3.85 -16.44 22.94
CA GLN A 82 3.32 -16.60 21.58
C GLN A 82 3.98 -15.59 20.62
N THR A 83 4.42 -16.09 19.47
CA THR A 83 4.95 -15.29 18.36
C THR A 83 3.84 -14.42 17.79
N ILE A 84 4.05 -13.12 17.71
CA ILE A 84 3.11 -12.21 17.04
C ILE A 84 3.38 -12.31 15.55
N GLN A 85 2.38 -12.67 14.76
CA GLN A 85 2.55 -12.83 13.31
C GLN A 85 2.32 -11.50 12.57
N SER A 86 1.32 -10.74 13.01
CA SER A 86 0.88 -9.52 12.36
C SER A 86 0.66 -8.40 13.39
N PHE A 87 1.19 -7.22 13.10
CA PHE A 87 1.02 -6.03 13.93
C PHE A 87 0.57 -4.85 13.07
N ARG A 88 -0.64 -4.35 13.37
CA ARG A 88 -1.20 -3.11 12.82
C ARG A 88 -1.30 -2.07 13.91
N LEU A 89 -0.77 -0.88 13.62
CA LEU A 89 -0.85 0.27 14.50
C LEU A 89 -1.22 1.51 13.71
N LYS A 90 -2.36 2.09 14.04
CA LYS A 90 -2.77 3.43 13.61
C LYS A 90 -2.62 4.41 14.76
N CYS A 91 -1.86 5.48 14.56
CA CYS A 91 -1.50 6.38 15.64
C CYS A 91 -1.29 7.83 15.17
N GLY A 92 -1.43 8.79 16.09
CA GLY A 92 -1.18 10.20 15.89
C GLY A 92 -2.44 11.06 15.84
N ASN A 93 -3.61 10.51 16.17
CA ASN A 93 -4.86 11.24 16.25
C ASN A 93 -5.19 11.68 17.69
N SER A 94 -4.75 10.90 18.69
CA SER A 94 -4.98 11.24 20.10
C SER A 94 -4.12 12.42 20.55
N SER A 95 -4.65 13.18 21.53
CA SER A 95 -3.89 14.24 22.20
C SER A 95 -2.72 13.67 23.02
N GLY A 96 -1.64 14.42 23.16
CA GLY A 96 -0.46 13.96 23.91
C GLY A 96 0.37 12.87 23.23
N PHE A 97 0.29 12.76 21.89
CA PHE A 97 1.10 11.81 21.10
C PHE A 97 2.58 11.82 21.52
N ASN A 98 3.11 10.64 21.88
CA ASN A 98 4.51 10.46 22.22
C ASN A 98 5.21 9.50 21.25
N PRO A 99 6.13 9.99 20.39
CA PRO A 99 6.84 9.13 19.44
C PRO A 99 7.74 8.10 20.12
N HIS A 100 8.22 8.35 21.35
CA HIS A 100 9.07 7.40 22.07
C HIS A 100 8.30 6.15 22.47
N ASP A 101 7.04 6.28 22.88
CA ASP A 101 6.20 5.13 23.23
C ASP A 101 5.86 4.30 21.99
N VAL A 102 5.55 4.93 20.85
CA VAL A 102 5.35 4.22 19.57
C VAL A 102 6.59 3.42 19.18
N LYS A 103 7.78 4.01 19.31
CA LYS A 103 9.06 3.30 19.06
C LYS A 103 9.25 2.12 20.02
N ARG A 104 8.85 2.25 21.30
CA ARG A 104 8.89 1.16 22.27
C ARG A 104 7.93 0.03 21.92
N PHE A 105 6.71 0.34 21.46
CA PHE A 105 5.77 -0.66 20.96
C PHE A 105 6.39 -1.46 19.82
N ILE A 106 6.92 -0.76 18.81
CA ILE A 106 7.59 -1.38 17.67
C ILE A 106 8.72 -2.29 18.15
N HIS A 107 9.61 -1.81 19.03
CA HIS A 107 10.73 -2.62 19.52
C HIS A 107 10.26 -3.90 20.24
N ALA A 108 9.27 -3.80 21.13
CA ALA A 108 8.73 -4.95 21.86
C ALA A 108 8.11 -6.02 20.95
N ILE A 109 7.55 -5.59 19.82
CA ILE A 109 6.92 -6.48 18.85
C ILE A 109 7.99 -7.15 17.97
N PHE A 110 9.01 -6.42 17.53
CA PHE A 110 10.08 -6.97 16.68
C PHE A 110 10.92 -8.05 17.37
N GLN A 111 11.05 -7.99 18.69
CA GLN A 111 11.68 -9.06 19.48
C GLN A 111 10.94 -10.41 19.39
N ARG A 112 9.70 -10.44 18.87
CA ARG A 112 8.85 -11.63 18.80
C ARG A 112 8.75 -12.25 17.41
N GLY A 113 9.58 -11.80 16.46
CA GLY A 113 9.68 -12.40 15.13
C GLY A 113 8.48 -12.16 14.21
N ILE A 114 8.02 -10.92 14.11
CA ILE A 114 6.87 -10.58 13.25
C ILE A 114 7.12 -10.84 11.75
N GLN A 115 6.04 -11.13 11.04
CA GLN A 115 6.03 -11.32 9.59
C GLN A 115 5.33 -10.16 8.87
N ASN A 116 4.28 -9.61 9.46
CA ASN A 116 3.48 -8.56 8.83
C ASN A 116 3.46 -7.30 9.70
N LEU A 117 3.88 -6.18 9.12
CA LEU A 117 3.87 -4.89 9.78
C LEU A 117 3.00 -3.90 8.99
N ASN A 118 2.01 -3.31 9.65
CA ASN A 118 1.28 -2.15 9.12
C ASN A 118 1.34 -0.98 10.13
N LEU A 119 2.00 0.10 9.73
CA LEU A 119 2.11 1.32 10.53
C LEU A 119 1.48 2.48 9.79
N GLU A 120 0.43 3.06 10.36
CA GLU A 120 -0.25 4.23 9.81
C GLU A 120 -0.18 5.37 10.81
N MET A 121 0.58 6.41 10.46
CA MET A 121 0.66 7.63 11.25
C MET A 121 -0.28 8.70 10.68
N SER A 122 -0.82 9.54 11.55
CA SER A 122 -1.59 10.73 11.16
C SER A 122 -0.77 11.61 10.20
N PRO A 123 -1.39 12.22 9.18
CA PRO A 123 -0.68 13.07 8.21
C PRO A 123 0.02 14.28 8.86
N PHE A 124 -0.39 14.69 10.06
CA PHE A 124 0.32 15.74 10.81
C PHE A 124 1.64 15.25 11.44
N LYS A 125 2.01 13.98 11.28
CA LYS A 125 3.15 13.31 11.92
C LYS A 125 4.20 12.80 10.91
N LEU A 126 4.28 13.38 9.71
CA LEU A 126 5.28 12.99 8.69
C LEU A 126 6.74 13.06 9.17
N GLY A 127 7.05 13.76 10.27
CA GLY A 127 8.37 13.76 10.90
C GLY A 127 8.70 12.53 11.76
N PHE A 128 7.76 11.59 11.96
CA PHE A 128 8.01 10.38 12.72
C PHE A 128 8.97 9.44 11.97
N LYS A 129 10.18 9.29 12.50
CA LYS A 129 11.19 8.36 11.98
C LYS A 129 11.03 6.97 12.56
N LEU A 130 10.98 5.96 11.70
CA LEU A 130 10.98 4.56 12.10
C LEU A 130 12.31 4.14 12.76
N PRO A 131 12.28 3.23 13.75
CA PRO A 131 13.49 2.61 14.29
C PRO A 131 14.26 1.80 13.24
N HIS A 132 15.59 1.77 13.33
CA HIS A 132 16.44 0.98 12.44
C HIS A 132 16.14 -0.53 12.45
N CYS A 133 15.69 -1.08 13.58
CA CYS A 133 15.36 -2.51 13.68
C CYS A 133 14.24 -2.95 12.73
N VAL A 134 13.42 -2.02 12.23
CA VAL A 134 12.41 -2.29 11.20
C VAL A 134 13.05 -2.67 9.88
N PHE A 135 14.15 -2.00 9.50
CA PHE A 135 14.78 -2.13 8.19
C PHE A 135 15.77 -3.29 8.07
N SER A 136 16.16 -3.87 9.21
CA SER A 136 17.06 -5.03 9.30
C SER A 136 16.33 -6.33 9.66
N CYS A 137 14.99 -6.34 9.64
CA CYS A 137 14.21 -7.51 10.05
C CYS A 137 14.07 -8.52 8.90
N SER A 138 14.73 -9.67 9.05
CA SER A 138 14.77 -10.71 8.03
C SER A 138 13.49 -11.53 7.88
N ASN A 139 12.56 -11.44 8.84
CA ASN A 139 11.36 -12.28 8.89
C ASN A 139 10.14 -11.62 8.24
N LEU A 140 10.23 -10.34 7.88
CA LEU A 140 9.11 -9.60 7.30
C LEU A 140 8.74 -10.14 5.92
N THR A 141 7.47 -10.51 5.75
CA THR A 141 6.84 -10.89 4.48
C THR A 141 5.99 -9.77 3.90
N ALA A 142 5.42 -8.90 4.75
CA ALA A 142 4.66 -7.73 4.34
C ALA A 142 4.99 -6.48 5.19
N LEU A 143 5.26 -5.37 4.52
CA LEU A 143 5.56 -4.07 5.12
C LEU A 143 4.66 -3.01 4.51
N LYS A 144 3.77 -2.44 5.33
CA LYS A 144 2.84 -1.38 4.93
C LYS A 144 3.06 -0.17 5.81
N LEU A 145 3.43 0.95 5.19
CA LEU A 145 3.79 2.17 5.90
C LEU A 145 2.94 3.32 5.35
N LYS A 146 2.41 4.14 6.24
CA LYS A 146 1.66 5.34 5.89
C LYS A 146 1.99 6.54 6.77
N GLY A 147 2.23 7.70 6.17
CA GLY A 147 2.31 8.99 6.87
C GLY A 147 3.54 9.20 7.75
N LEU A 148 4.70 8.63 7.38
CA LEU A 148 5.92 8.64 8.20
C LEU A 148 7.19 8.93 7.39
N ALA A 149 8.33 9.05 8.08
CA ALA A 149 9.65 9.25 7.47
C ALA A 149 10.56 8.03 7.61
N ILE A 150 11.33 7.77 6.55
CA ILE A 150 12.43 6.81 6.52
C ILE A 150 13.74 7.60 6.59
N ASP A 151 14.65 7.17 7.47
CA ASP A 151 15.96 7.82 7.59
C ASP A 151 16.89 7.41 6.44
N TYR A 152 17.74 8.32 6.00
CA TYR A 152 18.64 8.08 4.86
C TYR A 152 19.83 7.16 5.22
N SER A 153 20.12 6.99 6.51
CA SER A 153 21.20 6.15 7.02
C SER A 153 20.85 4.65 7.09
N CYS A 154 19.68 4.23 6.61
CA CYS A 154 19.24 2.85 6.73
C CYS A 154 19.85 1.94 5.65
N ASP A 155 20.34 0.78 6.07
CA ASP A 155 20.57 -0.37 5.21
C ASP A 155 19.31 -1.26 5.22
N PHE A 156 18.79 -1.54 4.03
CA PHE A 156 17.57 -2.32 3.87
C PHE A 156 17.91 -3.78 3.61
N ASN A 157 17.43 -4.67 4.46
CA ASN A 157 17.60 -6.11 4.28
C ASN A 157 16.28 -6.85 4.54
N PHE A 158 15.59 -7.19 3.44
CA PHE A 158 14.26 -7.78 3.45
C PHE A 158 14.21 -9.05 2.57
N PRO A 159 14.91 -10.13 2.96
CA PRO A 159 15.09 -11.31 2.12
C PRO A 159 13.78 -12.06 1.84
N LEU A 160 12.78 -11.93 2.72
CA LEU A 160 11.49 -12.63 2.63
C LEU A 160 10.32 -11.71 2.24
N LEU A 161 10.57 -10.43 1.95
CA LEU A 161 9.51 -9.46 1.76
C LEU A 161 8.87 -9.59 0.37
N LYS A 162 7.58 -9.91 0.37
CA LYS A 162 6.74 -10.08 -0.82
C LYS A 162 5.82 -8.91 -1.08
N THR A 163 5.42 -8.20 -0.02
CA THR A 163 4.49 -7.06 -0.12
C THR A 163 5.11 -5.81 0.49
N LEU A 164 5.21 -4.75 -0.32
CA LEU A 164 5.69 -3.44 0.12
C LEU A 164 4.69 -2.37 -0.28
N HIS A 165 4.01 -1.78 0.70
CA HIS A 165 3.05 -0.70 0.46
C HIS A 165 3.50 0.57 1.18
N LEU A 166 3.65 1.66 0.43
CA LEU A 166 4.18 2.93 0.92
C LEU A 166 3.22 4.07 0.55
N TYR A 167 2.60 4.70 1.54
CA TYR A 167 1.66 5.82 1.31
C TYR A 167 2.10 7.07 2.06
N THR A 168 2.36 8.17 1.36
CA THR A 168 2.75 9.44 2.00
C THR A 168 4.01 9.26 2.86
N ILE A 169 5.09 8.80 2.23
CA ILE A 169 6.37 8.49 2.91
C ILE A 169 7.42 9.54 2.56
N SER A 170 8.07 10.12 3.57
CA SER A 170 9.20 11.03 3.39
C SER A 170 10.53 10.27 3.42
N PHE A 171 11.36 10.47 2.40
CA PHE A 171 12.73 9.95 2.31
C PHE A 171 13.79 11.01 2.70
N GLY A 172 13.38 12.09 3.37
CA GLY A 172 14.29 13.18 3.72
C GLY A 172 14.88 13.82 2.47
N ARG A 173 16.20 14.07 2.45
CA ARG A 173 16.91 14.63 1.29
C ARG A 173 17.52 13.56 0.38
N ASP A 174 17.41 12.29 0.75
CA ASP A 174 18.04 11.20 0.02
C ASP A 174 17.12 10.69 -1.10
N ARG A 175 17.53 10.98 -2.33
CA ARG A 175 16.81 10.64 -3.55
C ARG A 175 16.91 9.15 -3.89
N ASP A 176 17.93 8.48 -3.37
CA ASP A 176 18.28 7.11 -3.72
C ASP A 176 17.75 6.11 -2.69
N CYS A 177 17.27 6.61 -1.54
CA CYS A 177 16.74 5.80 -0.44
C CYS A 177 15.64 4.84 -0.91
N PHE A 178 14.72 5.29 -1.76
CA PHE A 178 13.67 4.44 -2.32
C PHE A 178 14.24 3.31 -3.20
N LEU A 179 15.24 3.59 -4.04
CA LEU A 179 15.88 2.58 -4.89
C LEU A 179 16.68 1.57 -4.04
N ARG A 180 17.37 2.02 -2.99
CA ARG A 180 18.04 1.14 -2.03
C ARG A 180 17.05 0.26 -1.28
N LEU A 181 15.89 0.80 -0.89
CA LEU A 181 14.79 0.04 -0.29
C LEU A 181 14.32 -1.07 -1.22
N LEU A 182 14.06 -0.74 -2.49
CA LEU A 182 13.66 -1.73 -3.49
C LEU A 182 14.74 -2.80 -3.72
N LYS A 183 16.03 -2.43 -3.74
CA LYS A 183 17.16 -3.36 -3.85
C LYS A 183 17.26 -4.32 -2.65
N GLY A 184 16.84 -3.86 -1.47
CA GLY A 184 16.76 -4.70 -0.27
C GLY A 184 15.64 -5.75 -0.29
N CYS A 185 14.75 -5.74 -1.30
CA CYS A 185 13.56 -6.61 -1.40
C CYS A 185 13.64 -7.54 -2.63
N PRO A 186 14.53 -8.56 -2.65
CA PRO A 186 14.82 -9.34 -3.86
C PRO A 186 13.67 -10.20 -4.37
N ILE A 187 12.72 -10.58 -3.50
CA ILE A 187 11.59 -11.45 -3.85
C ILE A 187 10.24 -10.72 -3.90
N LEU A 188 10.25 -9.38 -4.02
CA LEU A 188 9.04 -8.56 -3.98
C LEU A 188 8.04 -8.98 -5.08
N GLU A 189 6.80 -9.25 -4.68
CA GLU A 189 5.70 -9.70 -5.54
C GLU A 189 4.64 -8.61 -5.75
N ASP A 190 4.43 -7.75 -4.74
CA ASP A 190 3.41 -6.71 -4.71
C ASP A 190 3.98 -5.37 -4.19
N LEU A 191 3.93 -4.35 -5.05
CA LEU A 191 4.38 -2.99 -4.75
C LEU A 191 3.23 -2.00 -4.91
N GLU A 192 2.86 -1.33 -3.82
CA GLU A 192 1.98 -0.16 -3.86
C GLU A 192 2.71 1.09 -3.39
N THR A 193 2.64 2.16 -4.17
CA THR A 193 3.21 3.46 -3.79
C THR A 193 2.19 4.58 -3.99
N LYS A 194 2.17 5.52 -3.05
CA LYS A 194 1.40 6.76 -3.13
C LYS A 194 2.20 7.86 -2.48
N ASP A 195 2.32 9.00 -3.15
CA ASP A 195 2.91 10.21 -2.56
C ASP A 195 4.26 9.96 -1.85
N LEU A 196 5.28 9.54 -2.59
CA LEU A 196 6.64 9.44 -2.06
C LEU A 196 7.27 10.83 -2.08
N LEU A 197 7.79 11.29 -0.94
CA LEU A 197 8.17 12.67 -0.71
C LEU A 197 9.67 12.82 -0.37
N LEU A 198 10.22 13.96 -0.77
CA LEU A 198 11.55 14.45 -0.44
C LEU A 198 11.44 15.83 0.21
N HIS A 199 12.36 16.17 1.10
CA HIS A 199 12.50 17.52 1.65
C HIS A 199 13.08 18.46 0.58
N SER A 200 12.40 19.59 0.36
CA SER A 200 12.90 20.68 -0.48
C SER A 200 14.18 21.26 0.12
N SER A 201 15.17 21.53 -0.73
CA SER A 201 16.37 22.28 -0.34
C SER A 201 16.10 23.77 -0.13
N ASN A 202 15.02 24.29 -0.72
CA ASN A 202 14.82 25.74 -0.89
C ASN A 202 13.90 26.36 0.16
N SER A 203 13.24 25.56 1.02
CA SER A 203 12.38 26.05 2.10
C SER A 203 12.24 25.00 3.21
N THR A 204 12.38 25.41 4.46
CA THR A 204 12.17 24.55 5.63
C THR A 204 10.71 24.09 5.69
N GLY A 205 10.48 22.78 5.65
CA GLY A 205 9.15 22.18 5.80
C GLY A 205 8.36 21.93 4.51
N MET A 206 8.89 22.29 3.33
CA MET A 206 8.26 21.93 2.06
C MET A 206 8.70 20.55 1.58
N TYR A 207 7.73 19.73 1.19
CA TYR A 207 7.95 18.43 0.57
C TYR A 207 7.75 18.52 -0.95
N VAL A 208 8.54 17.78 -1.70
CA VAL A 208 8.44 17.62 -3.15
C VAL A 208 8.32 16.14 -3.44
N SER A 209 7.53 15.74 -4.44
CA SER A 209 7.47 14.35 -4.82
C SER A 209 8.82 13.80 -5.31
N LEU A 210 9.15 12.59 -4.88
CA LEU A 210 10.29 11.78 -5.33
C LEU A 210 10.28 11.61 -6.85
N PHE A 211 9.10 11.55 -7.47
CA PHE A 211 8.94 11.23 -8.88
C PHE A 211 9.21 12.42 -9.82
N ASN A 212 9.55 13.60 -9.34
CA ASN A 212 9.80 14.74 -10.25
C ASN A 212 10.99 14.53 -11.23
N VAL A 213 10.78 14.99 -12.47
CA VAL A 213 11.55 14.70 -13.70
C VAL A 213 13.07 14.83 -13.59
N TYR A 214 13.54 15.81 -12.83
CA TYR A 214 14.97 16.16 -12.80
C TYR A 214 15.86 15.08 -12.20
N PHE A 215 15.29 14.10 -11.49
CA PHE A 215 16.09 13.23 -10.64
C PHE A 215 16.48 11.90 -11.31
N ILE A 216 15.66 11.30 -12.17
CA ILE A 216 15.78 9.85 -12.46
C ILE A 216 16.57 9.52 -13.74
N GLN A 217 17.19 10.50 -14.41
CA GLN A 217 17.96 10.24 -15.64
C GLN A 217 19.26 9.44 -15.42
N LYS A 218 19.73 9.24 -14.18
CA LYS A 218 21.09 8.75 -13.89
C LYS A 218 21.22 7.33 -13.31
N TYR A 219 20.14 6.57 -13.15
CA TYR A 219 20.19 5.38 -12.28
C TYR A 219 19.99 4.04 -12.99
N GLU A 220 20.80 3.06 -12.58
CA GLU A 220 20.63 1.64 -12.87
C GLU A 220 19.56 1.06 -11.93
N LEU A 221 18.41 0.70 -12.49
CA LEU A 221 17.38 -0.05 -11.79
C LEU A 221 17.78 -1.53 -11.75
N SER A 222 17.63 -2.16 -10.58
CA SER A 222 17.73 -3.62 -10.47
C SER A 222 16.49 -4.29 -11.06
N THR A 223 16.65 -5.48 -11.63
CA THR A 223 15.52 -6.23 -12.18
C THR A 223 14.65 -6.83 -11.07
N PHE A 224 13.37 -6.51 -11.07
CA PHE A 224 12.34 -7.02 -10.17
C PHE A 224 11.73 -8.30 -10.74
N LEU A 225 12.47 -9.40 -10.63
CA LEU A 225 12.14 -10.68 -11.28
C LEU A 225 10.86 -11.35 -10.77
N ASN A 226 10.35 -10.96 -9.60
CA ASN A 226 9.17 -11.58 -8.98
C ASN A 226 7.96 -10.65 -8.89
N LEU A 227 8.10 -9.38 -9.30
CA LEU A 227 7.03 -8.42 -9.16
C LEU A 227 5.90 -8.75 -10.12
N THR A 228 4.73 -9.07 -9.56
CA THR A 228 3.52 -9.44 -10.32
C THR A 228 2.44 -8.36 -10.25
N HIS A 229 2.44 -7.57 -9.17
CA HIS A 229 1.49 -6.50 -8.93
C HIS A 229 2.22 -5.19 -8.67
N MET A 230 1.82 -4.14 -9.39
CA MET A 230 2.33 -2.79 -9.21
C MET A 230 1.18 -1.80 -9.22
N LYS A 231 1.10 -0.97 -8.18
CA LYS A 231 0.19 0.16 -8.10
C LYS A 231 0.93 1.44 -7.75
N ILE A 232 0.74 2.48 -8.56
CA ILE A 232 1.38 3.77 -8.36
C ILE A 232 0.30 4.85 -8.34
N VAL A 233 0.30 5.67 -7.29
CA VAL A 233 -0.66 6.75 -7.06
C VAL A 233 0.06 8.09 -7.05
N PHE A 234 -0.36 8.97 -7.95
CA PHE A 234 0.14 10.32 -8.19
C PHE A 234 -0.89 11.35 -7.70
N GLU A 235 -0.94 11.64 -6.41
CA GLU A 235 -1.90 12.62 -5.88
C GLU A 235 -1.27 14.01 -5.72
N LEU A 236 -0.04 14.06 -5.19
CA LEU A 236 0.69 15.33 -4.96
C LEU A 236 1.60 15.77 -6.13
N THR A 237 1.72 14.96 -7.19
CA THR A 237 2.48 15.31 -8.40
C THR A 237 1.55 15.89 -9.46
N HIS A 238 1.35 17.20 -9.45
CA HIS A 238 0.62 17.86 -10.53
C HIS A 238 1.42 17.81 -11.83
N ASN A 239 0.75 17.43 -12.92
CA ASN A 239 1.24 17.54 -14.31
C ASN A 239 2.71 17.11 -14.50
N TRP A 240 3.09 15.92 -14.03
CA TRP A 240 4.46 15.41 -14.12
C TRP A 240 4.87 15.16 -15.59
N PRO A 241 5.72 16.03 -16.20
CA PRO A 241 6.11 15.88 -17.59
C PRO A 241 7.07 14.69 -17.73
N GLY A 242 6.70 13.66 -18.47
CA GLY A 242 7.54 12.45 -18.61
C GLY A 242 7.30 11.35 -17.57
N LYS A 243 6.19 11.40 -16.82
CA LYS A 243 5.72 10.29 -15.96
C LYS A 243 5.71 8.94 -16.67
N TRP A 244 5.19 8.93 -17.90
CA TRP A 244 5.13 7.74 -18.74
C TRP A 244 6.54 7.27 -19.17
N LYS A 245 7.50 8.18 -19.31
CA LYS A 245 8.89 7.87 -19.70
C LYS A 245 9.62 7.17 -18.58
N TRP A 246 9.41 7.68 -17.38
CA TRP A 246 9.89 7.03 -16.20
C TRP A 246 9.23 5.66 -16.01
N LEU A 247 7.90 5.59 -16.14
CA LEU A 247 7.18 4.35 -15.88
C LEU A 247 7.58 3.25 -16.87
N THR A 248 7.67 3.55 -18.17
CA THR A 248 8.15 2.60 -19.17
C THR A 248 9.55 2.07 -18.85
N LYS A 249 10.47 2.92 -18.39
CA LYS A 249 11.79 2.47 -17.90
C LYS A 249 11.65 1.52 -16.72
N VAL A 250 10.84 1.84 -15.72
CA VAL A 250 10.62 0.94 -14.57
C VAL A 250 10.02 -0.40 -15.00
N LEU A 251 9.06 -0.38 -15.92
CA LEU A 251 8.39 -1.58 -16.43
C LEU A 251 9.36 -2.51 -17.18
N GLN A 252 10.41 -1.99 -17.82
CA GLN A 252 11.47 -2.82 -18.43
C GLN A 252 12.19 -3.70 -17.41
N HIS A 253 12.22 -3.31 -16.13
CA HIS A 253 12.82 -4.09 -15.05
C HIS A 253 11.82 -5.04 -14.36
N CYS A 254 10.57 -5.13 -14.83
CA CYS A 254 9.51 -5.91 -14.18
C CYS A 254 8.96 -7.00 -15.12
N PRO A 255 9.77 -8.00 -15.54
CA PRO A 255 9.39 -8.93 -16.61
C PRO A 255 8.18 -9.82 -16.28
N LYS A 256 7.92 -10.09 -14.99
CA LYS A 256 6.78 -10.93 -14.53
C LYS A 256 5.53 -10.14 -14.15
N LEU A 257 5.47 -8.84 -14.45
CA LEU A 257 4.33 -8.01 -14.05
C LEU A 257 3.05 -8.46 -14.76
N GLN A 258 2.02 -8.76 -13.96
CA GLN A 258 0.71 -9.21 -14.45
C GLN A 258 -0.35 -8.13 -14.31
N ASN A 259 -0.29 -7.34 -13.22
CA ASN A 259 -1.29 -6.37 -12.86
C ASN A 259 -0.65 -5.00 -12.65
N LEU A 260 -1.05 -4.02 -13.47
CA LEU A 260 -0.57 -2.65 -13.40
C LEU A 260 -1.72 -1.70 -13.09
N THR A 261 -1.66 -0.99 -11.97
CA THR A 261 -2.63 0.06 -11.62
C THR A 261 -1.94 1.40 -11.48
N ILE A 262 -2.51 2.42 -12.09
CA ILE A 262 -1.98 3.77 -12.07
C ILE A 262 -3.13 4.68 -11.71
N HIS A 263 -2.96 5.47 -10.66
CA HIS A 263 -3.99 6.38 -10.19
C HIS A 263 -3.45 7.80 -10.19
N GLU A 264 -4.12 8.69 -10.89
CA GLU A 264 -3.84 10.11 -10.90
C GLU A 264 -4.88 10.88 -10.09
N GLY A 265 -4.42 11.75 -9.20
CA GLY A 265 -5.28 12.58 -8.37
C GLY A 265 -6.12 13.57 -9.18
N SER A 266 -7.31 13.88 -8.66
CA SER A 266 -8.20 14.89 -9.23
C SER A 266 -7.72 16.29 -8.84
N SER A 267 -7.10 17.02 -9.75
CA SER A 267 -6.85 18.46 -9.58
C SER A 267 -6.96 19.21 -10.91
N ASP A 268 -7.30 20.50 -10.80
CA ASP A 268 -7.81 21.38 -11.85
C ASP A 268 -7.07 21.39 -13.19
N ARG A 269 -7.85 21.68 -14.24
CA ARG A 269 -7.48 21.79 -15.67
C ARG A 269 -6.55 22.96 -15.97
N ASN A 270 -5.53 23.22 -15.17
CA ASN A 270 -4.49 24.16 -15.56
C ASN A 270 -3.66 23.50 -16.67
N LYS A 271 -4.06 23.86 -17.91
CA LYS A 271 -3.44 23.49 -19.18
C LYS A 271 -1.99 24.00 -19.16
N ILE A 272 -1.07 23.11 -18.83
CA ILE A 272 0.34 23.28 -19.21
C ILE A 272 0.58 22.30 -20.35
N GLU A 273 1.26 22.80 -21.38
CA GLU A 273 1.46 22.15 -22.67
C GLU A 273 2.01 20.73 -22.54
N ASP A 274 1.37 19.83 -23.28
CA ASP A 274 1.74 18.45 -23.50
C ASP A 274 3.21 18.38 -23.89
N VAL A 275 4.04 17.75 -23.07
CA VAL A 275 5.33 17.27 -23.57
C VAL A 275 5.00 16.01 -24.36
N ASP A 276 5.17 16.10 -25.69
CA ASP A 276 4.94 15.01 -26.64
C ASP A 276 5.58 13.72 -26.11
N TRP A 277 4.72 12.83 -25.61
CA TRP A 277 5.09 11.45 -25.42
C TRP A 277 5.34 10.84 -26.80
N MET A 278 6.61 10.69 -27.14
CA MET A 278 7.03 9.93 -28.31
C MET A 278 7.11 8.46 -27.91
N ASP A 279 6.49 7.59 -28.72
CA ASP A 279 6.53 6.15 -28.55
C ASP A 279 7.96 5.68 -28.20
N THR A 280 8.12 5.02 -27.05
CA THR A 280 9.40 4.41 -26.70
C THR A 280 9.59 3.16 -27.56
N PRO A 281 10.68 3.04 -28.33
CA PRO A 281 10.89 1.90 -29.23
C PRO A 281 11.04 0.57 -28.47
N ILE A 282 11.44 0.63 -27.20
CA ILE A 282 11.67 -0.54 -26.36
C ILE A 282 10.35 -0.92 -25.69
N VAL A 283 9.86 -2.13 -25.98
CA VAL A 283 8.67 -2.73 -25.36
C VAL A 283 9.08 -3.52 -24.11
N PRO A 284 8.54 -3.20 -22.92
CA PRO A 284 8.76 -4.00 -21.72
C PRO A 284 8.36 -5.47 -21.94
N GLU A 285 9.17 -6.40 -21.45
CA GLU A 285 8.91 -7.84 -21.61
C GLU A 285 7.55 -8.24 -21.05
N CYS A 286 7.15 -7.67 -19.90
CA CYS A 286 5.87 -7.96 -19.28
C CYS A 286 4.67 -7.65 -20.17
N PHE A 287 4.74 -6.65 -21.05
CA PHE A 287 3.66 -6.38 -22.00
C PHE A 287 3.53 -7.53 -23.01
N SER A 288 4.65 -8.04 -23.50
CA SER A 288 4.64 -9.11 -24.49
C SER A 288 4.22 -10.46 -23.93
N SER A 289 4.45 -10.74 -22.64
CA SER A 289 4.36 -12.10 -22.09
C SER A 289 3.45 -12.30 -20.88
N GLN A 290 3.19 -11.29 -20.04
CA GLN A 290 2.60 -11.51 -18.70
C GLN A 290 1.45 -10.56 -18.31
N LEU A 291 1.39 -9.35 -18.85
CA LEU A 291 0.45 -8.31 -18.40
C LEU A 291 -1.00 -8.71 -18.74
N LYS A 292 -1.77 -9.06 -17.72
CA LYS A 292 -3.18 -9.50 -17.81
C LYS A 292 -4.15 -8.35 -17.58
N THR A 293 -3.84 -7.46 -16.65
CA THR A 293 -4.73 -6.35 -16.27
C THR A 293 -3.99 -5.02 -16.21
N CYS A 294 -4.63 -3.97 -16.72
CA CYS A 294 -4.14 -2.60 -16.60
C CYS A 294 -5.29 -1.68 -16.20
N SER A 295 -5.12 -0.91 -15.14
CA SER A 295 -6.11 0.04 -14.65
C SER A 295 -5.53 1.45 -14.61
N LEU A 296 -6.14 2.38 -15.35
CA LEU A 296 -5.81 3.81 -15.34
C LEU A 296 -6.94 4.57 -14.64
N ILE A 297 -6.70 5.02 -13.41
CA ILE A 297 -7.66 5.69 -12.54
C ILE A 297 -7.37 7.19 -12.51
N GLY A 298 -8.42 8.02 -12.56
CA GLY A 298 -8.28 9.47 -12.67
C GLY A 298 -7.84 9.92 -14.07
N TYR A 299 -8.10 9.10 -15.09
CA TYR A 299 -7.68 9.33 -16.47
C TYR A 299 -8.25 10.65 -17.01
N LYS A 300 -7.36 11.57 -17.41
CA LYS A 300 -7.73 12.92 -17.86
C LYS A 300 -7.96 13.01 -19.38
N GLY A 301 -7.45 12.04 -20.14
CA GLY A 301 -7.54 12.03 -21.60
C GLY A 301 -6.66 13.05 -22.30
N MET A 302 -5.57 13.49 -21.66
CA MET A 302 -4.52 14.29 -22.30
C MET A 302 -3.82 13.47 -23.39
N ASN A 303 -3.10 14.11 -24.33
CA ASN A 303 -2.47 13.38 -25.43
C ASN A 303 -1.46 12.36 -24.88
N CYS A 304 -0.60 12.75 -23.94
CA CYS A 304 0.36 11.84 -23.32
C CYS A 304 -0.31 10.62 -22.63
N ASP A 305 -1.43 10.80 -21.92
CA ASP A 305 -2.19 9.70 -21.30
C ASP A 305 -2.76 8.75 -22.35
N PHE A 306 -3.29 9.32 -23.44
CA PHE A 306 -3.83 8.56 -24.56
C PHE A 306 -2.74 7.78 -25.28
N GLN A 307 -1.58 8.38 -25.55
CA GLN A 307 -0.47 7.67 -26.20
C GLN A 307 0.05 6.54 -25.32
N PHE A 308 0.15 6.73 -24.01
CA PHE A 308 0.54 5.66 -23.10
C PHE A 308 -0.48 4.51 -23.09
N ALA A 309 -1.77 4.82 -23.02
CA ALA A 309 -2.83 3.82 -23.09
C ALA A 309 -2.81 3.05 -24.42
N LYS A 310 -2.66 3.76 -25.54
CA LYS A 310 -2.49 3.18 -26.88
C LYS A 310 -1.25 2.29 -26.97
N TYR A 311 -0.14 2.73 -26.38
CA TYR A 311 1.11 1.98 -26.34
C TYR A 311 0.93 0.64 -25.60
N ILE A 312 0.21 0.62 -24.47
CA ILE A 312 -0.14 -0.64 -23.79
C ILE A 312 -1.02 -1.50 -24.68
N LEU A 313 -2.13 -0.96 -25.20
CA LEU A 313 -3.07 -1.72 -26.04
C LEU A 313 -2.38 -2.38 -27.22
N LYS A 314 -1.48 -1.66 -27.91
CA LYS A 314 -0.75 -2.15 -29.08
C LYS A 314 0.23 -3.26 -28.74
N ASN A 315 0.93 -3.15 -27.61
CA ASN A 315 2.07 -4.03 -27.30
C ASN A 315 1.73 -5.17 -26.33
N ALA A 316 0.64 -5.05 -25.55
CA ALA A 316 0.27 -6.05 -24.56
C ALA A 316 -0.46 -7.24 -25.20
N LYS A 317 0.25 -8.36 -25.36
CA LYS A 317 -0.24 -9.52 -26.16
C LYS A 317 -1.20 -10.44 -25.42
N VAL A 318 -1.10 -10.47 -24.09
CA VAL A 318 -1.93 -11.34 -23.22
C VAL A 318 -2.90 -10.55 -22.33
N LEU A 319 -3.09 -9.26 -22.64
CA LEU A 319 -3.96 -8.35 -21.89
C LEU A 319 -5.41 -8.85 -21.96
N GLN A 320 -6.01 -9.06 -20.80
CA GLN A 320 -7.40 -9.53 -20.67
C GLN A 320 -8.34 -8.34 -20.46
N THR A 321 -7.94 -7.39 -19.62
CA THR A 321 -8.77 -6.25 -19.26
C THR A 321 -7.94 -4.98 -19.13
N MET A 322 -8.42 -3.92 -19.78
CA MET A 322 -7.95 -2.55 -19.55
C MET A 322 -9.09 -1.72 -18.98
N THR A 323 -8.95 -1.28 -17.74
CA THR A 323 -9.94 -0.44 -17.05
C THR A 323 -9.53 1.02 -17.13
N ILE A 324 -10.40 1.87 -17.65
CA ILE A 324 -10.24 3.33 -17.67
C ILE A 324 -11.28 3.94 -16.74
N ASN A 325 -10.83 4.42 -15.58
CA ASN A 325 -11.67 5.24 -14.70
C ASN A 325 -11.31 6.71 -14.95
N ALA A 326 -12.18 7.38 -15.68
CA ALA A 326 -12.01 8.79 -16.04
C ALA A 326 -12.62 9.69 -14.95
N SER A 327 -11.92 10.80 -14.68
CA SER A 327 -12.38 11.82 -13.72
C SER A 327 -13.81 12.32 -14.08
N PRO A 328 -14.66 12.70 -13.09
CA PRO A 328 -16.12 12.82 -13.23
C PRO A 328 -16.69 13.88 -14.21
N VAL A 329 -15.92 14.41 -15.17
CA VAL A 329 -16.19 15.78 -15.66
C VAL A 329 -17.09 15.87 -16.89
N ASP A 330 -17.35 14.82 -17.66
CA ASP A 330 -18.38 14.84 -18.72
C ASP A 330 -18.62 13.44 -19.31
N ILE A 331 -19.88 13.00 -19.45
CA ILE A 331 -20.24 11.75 -20.14
C ILE A 331 -19.80 11.78 -21.61
N ASN A 332 -19.86 12.94 -22.26
CA ASN A 332 -19.44 13.09 -23.66
C ASN A 332 -17.93 12.90 -23.83
N ILE A 333 -17.13 13.41 -22.88
CA ILE A 333 -15.67 13.22 -22.89
C ILE A 333 -15.33 11.74 -22.63
N LYS A 334 -16.01 11.08 -21.68
CA LYS A 334 -15.88 9.62 -21.47
C LYS A 334 -16.17 8.84 -22.76
N HIS A 335 -17.26 9.17 -23.45
CA HIS A 335 -17.64 8.51 -24.71
C HIS A 335 -16.63 8.74 -25.84
N GLN A 336 -16.10 9.96 -25.99
CA GLN A 336 -15.06 10.25 -26.99
C GLN A 336 -13.75 9.51 -26.70
N ILE A 337 -13.33 9.41 -25.43
CA ILE A 337 -12.17 8.63 -25.02
C ILE A 337 -12.38 7.15 -25.36
N LEU A 338 -13.57 6.61 -25.08
CA LEU A 338 -13.95 5.24 -25.41
C LEU A 338 -13.83 4.97 -26.92
N ILE A 339 -14.40 5.82 -27.77
CA ILE A 339 -14.29 5.66 -29.23
C ILE A 339 -12.82 5.67 -29.65
N LYS A 340 -12.02 6.64 -29.18
CA LYS A 340 -10.61 6.74 -29.56
C LYS A 340 -9.78 5.52 -29.15
N LEU A 341 -9.97 5.01 -27.93
CA LEU A 341 -9.23 3.84 -27.44
C LEU A 341 -9.71 2.53 -28.08
N THR A 342 -11.00 2.39 -28.36
CA THR A 342 -11.54 1.18 -29.00
C THR A 342 -11.06 1.00 -30.43
N LEU A 343 -10.80 2.09 -31.15
CA LEU A 343 -10.24 2.12 -32.51
C LEU A 343 -8.72 1.83 -32.56
N CYS A 344 -8.01 1.79 -31.42
CA CYS A 344 -6.59 1.51 -31.40
C CYS A 344 -6.28 0.04 -31.73
N PRO A 345 -5.20 -0.24 -32.49
CA PRO A 345 -4.72 -1.61 -32.69
C PRO A 345 -4.45 -2.29 -31.34
N ARG A 346 -4.83 -3.57 -31.23
CA ARG A 346 -4.64 -4.36 -30.01
C ARG A 346 -3.67 -5.50 -30.25
N GLY A 347 -2.68 -5.63 -29.37
CA GLY A 347 -1.78 -6.78 -29.33
C GLY A 347 -2.49 -8.04 -28.85
N SER A 348 -3.48 -7.89 -27.96
CA SER A 348 -4.34 -8.97 -27.47
C SER A 348 -5.71 -8.92 -28.13
N THR A 349 -6.11 -10.02 -28.77
CA THR A 349 -7.44 -10.19 -29.38
C THR A 349 -8.56 -10.36 -28.34
N THR A 350 -8.22 -10.79 -27.12
CA THR A 350 -9.18 -11.04 -26.04
C THR A 350 -9.36 -9.84 -25.11
N CYS A 351 -8.59 -8.76 -25.29
CA CYS A 351 -8.61 -7.61 -24.41
C CYS A 351 -9.96 -6.88 -24.44
N LYS A 352 -10.62 -6.83 -23.28
CA LYS A 352 -11.81 -6.01 -23.04
C LYS A 352 -11.41 -4.66 -22.45
N ILE A 353 -11.96 -3.58 -22.96
CA ILE A 353 -11.79 -2.24 -22.38
C ILE A 353 -13.05 -1.96 -21.56
N SER A 354 -12.89 -1.77 -20.24
CA SER A 354 -13.95 -1.41 -19.31
C SER A 354 -13.79 0.04 -18.86
N PHE A 355 -14.91 0.69 -18.57
CA PHE A 355 -14.95 2.05 -18.04
C PHE A 355 -15.77 2.04 -16.75
N ASP A 356 -15.17 2.56 -15.68
CA ASP A 356 -15.80 2.71 -14.36
C ASP A 356 -16.16 4.19 -14.07
#